data_AF-T0RB16-F1
#
_entry.id   AF-T0RB16-F1
#
_cell.length_a   1.000
_cell.length_b   1.000
_cell.length_c   1.000
_cell.angle_alpha   90.00
_cell.angle_beta   90.00
_cell.angle_gamma   90.00
#
_symmetry.space_group_name_H-M   'P 1'
#
loop_
_entity.id
_entity.type
_entity.pdbx_description
1 polymer ?
#
loop_
_entity_poly.entity_id
_entity_poly.type
_entity_poly.pdbx_seq_one_letter_code
_entity_poly.pdbx_strand_id
1 'polypeptide(L)'
;MIIRMLQRAIITLIFVSNSMAYFGENRPPIVNHFENKSSLASKTDIESVINKQSPVRSQGQRGACTMFTTIGLIESYLIGNGISSKSIDLSEEWMQYTIMRNKETEGSSTSKNLREVLNSGVVYENTWPYLGKKWLTLDDYVESRQTCEHLEGNVSLLKRCLLGHRDPRLYDMPVHQLIEVDPKFEAIRSEAMLLKDQLIKNLYKKKSSYRVKTTAKIRELLIQGKPLIMGTKLYYGSWNSSKVETYDIQPRDKDTWYQGIVGYPEVGSRDREISAVNGGGHSITIVGYDDDVIVKTNMLMTDGSTKEFSYKGVYYFKNSWGVKGFGKKFILNNRSYPGYGMITQKYANEFGTFYSIE
;
A
#
# COMPACT_ATOMS: atom_id res chain seq x y z
N MET A 1 50.38 -13.66 -19.89
CA MET A 1 49.64 -12.51 -19.32
C MET A 1 48.34 -12.34 -20.12
N ILE A 2 47.41 -13.27 -19.93
CA ILE A 2 46.16 -13.43 -20.69
C ILE A 2 45.07 -13.83 -19.69
N ILE A 3 43.82 -13.45 -20.01
CA ILE A 3 42.51 -13.82 -19.43
C ILE A 3 41.97 -12.75 -18.45
N ARG A 4 41.24 -11.71 -18.92
CA ARG A 4 39.81 -11.64 -19.33
C ARG A 4 38.79 -12.07 -18.27
N MET A 5 37.90 -11.12 -17.98
CA MET A 5 36.45 -11.29 -17.72
C MET A 5 36.02 -12.16 -16.53
N LEU A 6 35.35 -11.52 -15.56
CA LEU A 6 34.14 -12.01 -14.87
C LEU A 6 33.44 -10.80 -14.23
N GLN A 7 32.50 -10.18 -14.94
CA GLN A 7 31.05 -10.22 -14.62
C GLN A 7 30.74 -9.70 -13.21
N ARG A 8 30.43 -8.41 -13.02
CA ARG A 8 29.06 -7.85 -13.19
C ARG A 8 27.96 -8.89 -12.99
N ALA A 9 27.68 -9.23 -11.73
CA ALA A 9 26.39 -9.72 -11.29
C ALA A 9 25.77 -8.65 -10.38
N ILE A 10 25.14 -7.64 -10.97
CA ILE A 10 24.16 -6.81 -10.25
C ILE A 10 22.94 -7.69 -10.06
N ILE A 11 22.91 -8.44 -8.97
CA ILE A 11 21.69 -9.10 -8.50
C ILE A 11 20.77 -7.97 -8.05
N THR A 12 19.80 -7.65 -8.90
CA THR A 12 18.64 -6.84 -8.49
C THR A 12 17.81 -7.73 -7.56
N LEU A 13 18.16 -7.78 -6.28
CA LEU A 13 17.28 -8.28 -5.23
C LEU A 13 16.08 -7.33 -5.16
N ILE A 14 14.96 -7.77 -5.73
CA ILE A 14 13.66 -7.16 -5.49
C ILE A 14 13.29 -7.53 -4.06
N PHE A 15 13.65 -6.65 -3.11
CA PHE A 15 13.26 -6.78 -1.72
C PHE A 15 11.75 -6.55 -1.59
N VAL A 16 11.01 -7.60 -1.21
CA VAL A 16 9.78 -7.40 -0.45
C VAL A 16 10.24 -6.90 0.92
N SER A 17 9.92 -5.66 1.28
CA SER A 17 10.39 -5.07 2.53
C SER A 17 10.05 -5.99 3.72
N ASN A 18 11.01 -6.17 4.64
CA ASN A 18 10.82 -6.87 5.91
C ASN A 18 10.04 -6.03 6.94
N SER A 19 9.33 -4.99 6.49
CA SER A 19 8.50 -4.17 7.37
C SER A 19 7.19 -4.91 7.67
N MET A 20 7.08 -5.49 8.87
CA MET A 20 5.78 -5.82 9.43
C MET A 20 5.05 -4.50 9.66
N ALA A 21 4.15 -4.12 8.76
CA ALA A 21 3.17 -3.08 9.06
C ALA A 21 2.32 -3.57 10.24
N TYR A 22 2.49 -2.95 11.41
CA TYR A 22 1.71 -3.26 12.60
C TYR A 22 0.30 -2.67 12.44
N PHE A 23 -0.70 -3.53 12.23
CA PHE A 23 -2.10 -3.15 12.33
C PHE A 23 -2.52 -3.16 13.80
N GLY A 24 -2.88 -1.99 14.33
CA GLY A 24 -3.40 -1.83 15.69
C GLY A 24 -4.84 -2.28 15.90
N GLU A 25 -5.40 -3.18 15.09
CA GLU A 25 -6.74 -3.74 15.33
C GLU A 25 -6.78 -5.23 14.99
N ASN A 26 -6.59 -6.08 16.01
CA ASN A 26 -7.04 -7.48 16.01
C ASN A 26 -8.58 -7.50 16.04
N ARG A 27 -9.23 -7.12 14.94
CA ARG A 27 -10.68 -7.28 14.77
C ARG A 27 -10.93 -8.22 13.60
N PRO A 28 -11.72 -9.30 13.79
CA PRO A 28 -11.99 -10.23 12.71
C PRO A 28 -12.60 -9.50 11.51
N PRO A 29 -12.28 -9.92 10.28
CA PRO A 29 -12.94 -9.44 9.08
C PRO A 29 -14.45 -9.74 9.19
N ILE A 30 -15.26 -8.69 9.27
CA ILE A 30 -16.71 -8.78 9.28
C ILE A 30 -17.16 -8.61 7.84
N VAL A 31 -17.24 -9.71 7.12
CA VAL A 31 -18.13 -9.83 5.97
C VAL A 31 -18.98 -11.07 6.21
N ASN A 32 -20.01 -10.90 7.05
CA ASN A 32 -21.07 -11.89 7.16
C ASN A 32 -22.12 -11.62 6.07
N HIS A 33 -22.55 -12.72 5.45
CA HIS A 33 -23.62 -12.87 4.45
C HIS A 33 -23.37 -12.39 3.02
N PHE A 34 -23.15 -13.38 2.15
CA PHE A 34 -23.45 -13.35 0.73
C PHE A 34 -24.97 -13.42 0.54
N GLU A 35 -25.65 -12.28 0.53
CA GLU A 35 -26.94 -12.21 -0.17
C GLU A 35 -26.67 -11.82 -1.62
N ASN A 36 -26.84 -12.81 -2.49
CA ASN A 36 -26.68 -12.69 -3.92
C ASN A 36 -27.86 -11.86 -4.47
N LYS A 37 -27.76 -10.53 -4.43
CA LYS A 37 -28.69 -9.69 -5.20
C LYS A 37 -28.35 -9.86 -6.68
N SER A 38 -29.14 -10.68 -7.37
CA SER A 38 -28.98 -11.08 -8.78
C SER A 38 -29.15 -9.94 -9.81
N SER A 39 -29.01 -8.68 -9.41
CA SER A 39 -29.24 -7.50 -10.25
C SER A 39 -28.00 -6.62 -10.43
N LEU A 40 -26.89 -6.90 -9.76
CA LEU A 40 -25.63 -6.18 -9.97
C LEU A 40 -24.86 -6.80 -11.14
N ALA A 41 -24.20 -5.95 -11.95
CA ALA A 41 -23.36 -6.40 -13.05
C ALA A 41 -22.30 -7.41 -12.56
N SER A 42 -21.99 -8.42 -13.37
CA SER A 42 -20.97 -9.44 -13.06
C SER A 42 -19.53 -8.91 -13.17
N LYS A 43 -19.35 -7.75 -13.84
CA LYS A 43 -18.07 -7.09 -14.05
C LYS A 43 -18.24 -5.57 -14.07
N THR A 44 -17.21 -4.85 -13.62
CA THR A 44 -17.15 -3.38 -13.68
C THR A 44 -16.27 -2.88 -14.83
N ASP A 45 -16.41 -1.61 -15.20
CA ASP A 45 -15.48 -0.95 -16.13
C ASP A 45 -14.14 -0.62 -15.44
N ILE A 46 -13.27 -1.61 -15.39
CA ILE A 46 -11.98 -1.54 -14.68
C ILE A 46 -11.03 -0.54 -15.34
N GLU A 47 -10.98 -0.49 -16.68
CA GLU A 47 -10.08 0.41 -17.40
C GLU A 47 -10.46 1.88 -17.18
N SER A 48 -11.75 2.20 -17.07
CA SER A 48 -12.20 3.54 -16.70
C SER A 48 -11.74 3.97 -15.30
N VAL A 49 -11.71 3.05 -14.33
CA VAL A 49 -11.18 3.35 -12.98
C VAL A 49 -9.66 3.46 -12.99
N ILE A 50 -8.95 2.59 -13.72
CA ILE A 50 -7.50 2.69 -13.94
C ILE A 50 -7.15 4.03 -14.58
N ASN A 51 -7.97 4.49 -15.53
CA ASN A 51 -7.81 5.79 -16.18
C ASN A 51 -8.01 6.97 -15.22
N LYS A 52 -8.51 6.77 -14.00
CA LYS A 52 -8.57 7.82 -12.97
C LYS A 52 -7.45 7.69 -11.94
N GLN A 53 -6.60 6.67 -12.02
CA GLN A 53 -5.47 6.50 -11.10
C GLN A 53 -4.25 7.31 -11.56
N SER A 54 -3.48 7.79 -10.59
CA SER A 54 -2.08 8.20 -10.79
C SER A 54 -1.19 6.99 -11.15
N PRO A 55 0.06 7.20 -11.59
CA PRO A 55 1.01 6.11 -11.85
C PRO A 55 1.23 5.15 -10.68
N VAL A 56 1.69 3.92 -10.96
CA VAL A 56 2.11 2.97 -9.93
C VAL A 56 3.39 3.45 -9.25
N ARG A 57 3.34 3.56 -7.92
CA ARG A 57 4.45 3.99 -7.06
C ARG A 57 5.15 2.82 -6.38
N SER A 58 6.28 3.09 -5.72
CA SER A 58 7.09 2.08 -5.03
C SER A 58 7.46 2.53 -3.63
N GLN A 59 6.91 1.85 -2.63
CA GLN A 59 7.20 2.13 -1.21
C GLN A 59 8.65 1.77 -0.81
N GLY A 60 9.38 1.05 -1.65
CA GLY A 60 10.75 0.64 -1.35
C GLY A 60 10.84 -0.24 -0.11
N GLN A 61 11.77 0.09 0.79
CA GLN A 61 12.08 -0.72 1.97
C GLN A 61 11.23 -0.38 3.20
N ARG A 62 10.24 0.51 3.05
CA ARG A 62 9.43 1.03 4.16
C ARG A 62 8.07 0.36 4.27
N GLY A 63 7.54 0.33 5.49
CA GLY A 63 6.19 -0.15 5.85
C GLY A 63 5.09 0.86 5.57
N ALA A 64 5.12 1.48 4.39
CA ALA A 64 4.31 2.65 4.05
C ALA A 64 3.09 2.35 3.16
N CYS A 65 2.75 1.08 2.88
CA CYS A 65 1.68 0.71 1.93
C CYS A 65 0.33 1.40 2.22
N THR A 66 -0.03 1.59 3.48
CA THR A 66 -1.26 2.34 3.85
C THR A 66 -1.19 3.82 3.49
N MET A 67 -0.01 4.44 3.51
CA MET A 67 0.19 5.83 3.08
C MET A 67 0.07 5.92 1.56
N PHE A 68 0.77 5.05 0.83
CA PHE A 68 0.70 4.98 -0.65
C PHE A 68 -0.72 4.76 -1.17
N THR A 69 -1.47 3.84 -0.56
CA THR A 69 -2.87 3.63 -0.95
C THR A 69 -3.78 4.79 -0.58
N THR A 70 -3.49 5.49 0.52
CA THR A 70 -4.23 6.70 0.90
C THR A 70 -3.97 7.83 -0.10
N ILE A 71 -2.70 8.15 -0.38
CA ILE A 71 -2.33 9.18 -1.36
C ILE A 71 -2.88 8.83 -2.74
N GLY A 72 -2.70 7.59 -3.21
CA GLY A 72 -3.24 7.14 -4.49
C GLY A 72 -4.77 7.23 -4.57
N LEU A 73 -5.49 7.01 -3.47
CA LEU A 73 -6.94 7.22 -3.41
C LEU A 73 -7.28 8.72 -3.54
N ILE A 74 -6.58 9.59 -2.82
CA ILE A 74 -6.79 11.05 -2.89
C ILE A 74 -6.55 11.56 -4.30
N GLU A 75 -5.42 11.21 -4.92
CA GLU A 75 -5.11 11.56 -6.30
C GLU A 75 -6.19 11.06 -7.26
N SER A 76 -6.68 9.83 -7.06
CA SER A 76 -7.73 9.29 -7.91
C SER A 76 -9.04 10.06 -7.84
N TYR A 77 -9.43 10.55 -6.67
CA TYR A 77 -10.63 11.37 -6.52
C TYR A 77 -10.43 12.79 -7.07
N LEU A 78 -9.23 13.37 -6.91
CA LEU A 78 -8.90 14.67 -7.50
C LEU A 78 -8.96 14.62 -9.04
N ILE A 79 -8.42 13.55 -9.63
CA ILE A 79 -8.51 13.29 -11.08
C ILE A 79 -9.96 13.02 -11.49
N GLY A 80 -10.65 12.13 -10.78
CA GLY A 80 -12.02 11.71 -11.11
C GLY A 80 -13.05 12.83 -11.02
N ASN A 81 -12.84 13.80 -10.13
CA ASN A 81 -13.72 14.95 -9.94
C ASN A 81 -13.32 16.16 -10.81
N GLY A 82 -12.30 16.04 -11.67
CA GLY A 82 -11.83 17.14 -12.51
C GLY A 82 -11.13 18.27 -11.75
N ILE A 83 -10.74 18.04 -10.48
CA ILE A 83 -10.01 19.02 -9.65
C ILE A 83 -8.53 19.06 -10.06
N SER A 84 -7.98 17.96 -10.56
CA SER A 84 -6.58 17.86 -10.97
C SER A 84 -6.42 16.98 -12.21
N SER A 85 -5.31 17.15 -12.92
CA SER A 85 -4.93 16.31 -14.04
C SER A 85 -4.29 14.99 -13.57
N LYS A 86 -4.07 14.06 -14.50
CA LYS A 86 -3.33 12.80 -14.25
C LYS A 86 -1.87 12.98 -13.83
N SER A 87 -1.32 14.18 -13.99
CA SER A 87 0.05 14.48 -13.61
C SER A 87 0.19 14.91 -12.15
N ILE A 88 -0.90 14.94 -11.38
CA ILE A 88 -0.80 15.14 -9.93
C ILE A 88 0.10 14.07 -9.32
N ASP A 89 1.01 14.51 -8.47
CA ASP A 89 1.98 13.68 -7.78
C ASP A 89 2.13 14.20 -6.35
N LEU A 90 1.47 13.55 -5.40
CA LEU A 90 1.47 13.95 -4.00
C LEU A 90 2.50 13.14 -3.21
N SER A 91 3.17 13.80 -2.27
CA SER A 91 4.25 13.22 -1.47
C SER A 91 3.75 12.23 -0.43
N GLU A 92 4.13 10.96 -0.58
CA GLU A 92 4.01 9.99 0.51
C GLU A 92 4.96 10.31 1.68
N GLU A 93 6.07 11.03 1.47
CA GLU A 93 7.00 11.42 2.54
C GLU A 93 6.33 12.36 3.54
N TRP A 94 5.57 13.35 3.06
CA TRP A 94 4.79 14.24 3.93
C TRP A 94 3.79 13.47 4.80
N MET A 95 3.06 12.53 4.20
CA MET A 95 2.13 11.68 4.95
C MET A 95 2.85 10.80 5.96
N GLN A 96 3.98 10.22 5.56
CA GLN A 96 4.79 9.40 6.44
C GLN A 96 5.31 10.22 7.62
N TYR A 97 5.84 11.42 7.40
CA TYR A 97 6.29 12.34 8.45
C TYR A 97 5.14 12.68 9.42
N THR A 98 4.01 13.16 8.91
CA THR A 98 2.86 13.59 9.73
C THR A 98 2.29 12.47 10.61
N ILE A 99 2.34 11.22 10.15
CA ILE A 99 1.96 10.05 10.95
C ILE A 99 3.06 9.63 11.92
N MET A 100 4.32 9.55 11.46
CA MET A 100 5.46 9.02 12.22
C MET A 100 5.95 9.96 13.32
N ARG A 101 5.72 11.27 13.20
CA ARG A 101 6.09 12.24 14.25
C ARG A 101 5.47 11.93 15.63
N ASN A 102 4.38 11.16 15.63
CA ASN A 102 3.63 10.74 16.80
C ASN A 102 3.73 9.23 17.08
N LYS A 103 4.69 8.52 16.48
CA LYS A 103 4.82 7.06 16.59
C LYS A 103 6.28 6.62 16.74
N GLU A 104 6.48 5.55 17.51
CA GLU A 104 7.78 4.89 17.67
C GLU A 104 7.88 3.58 16.87
N THR A 105 6.84 3.25 16.09
CA THR A 105 6.80 2.07 15.22
C THR A 105 6.26 2.43 13.84
N GLU A 106 6.83 1.79 12.82
CA GLU A 106 6.47 1.99 11.43
C GLU A 106 5.05 1.45 11.11
N GLY A 107 4.42 2.03 10.09
CA GLY A 107 3.09 1.64 9.62
C GLY A 107 1.96 2.49 10.22
N SER A 108 0.75 2.29 9.72
CA SER A 108 -0.45 3.03 10.14
C SER A 108 -1.72 2.26 9.78
N SER A 109 -2.88 2.89 9.94
CA SER A 109 -4.16 2.38 9.47
C SER A 109 -4.81 3.38 8.51
N THR A 110 -5.57 2.87 7.54
CA THR A 110 -6.21 3.67 6.49
C THR A 110 -7.09 4.78 7.04
N SER A 111 -7.95 4.47 8.03
CA SER A 111 -8.81 5.50 8.63
C SER A 111 -8.02 6.59 9.36
N LYS A 112 -6.86 6.26 9.96
CA LYS A 112 -5.98 7.25 10.58
C LYS A 112 -5.35 8.13 9.49
N ASN A 113 -4.84 7.55 8.42
CA ASN A 113 -4.22 8.29 7.32
C ASN A 113 -5.21 9.24 6.64
N LEU A 114 -6.44 8.79 6.38
CA LEU A 114 -7.49 9.65 5.82
C LEU A 114 -7.85 10.82 6.75
N ARG A 115 -7.87 10.62 8.07
CA ARG A 115 -8.02 11.77 8.98
C ARG A 115 -6.81 12.69 8.96
N GLU A 116 -5.62 12.13 8.82
CA GLU A 116 -4.39 12.92 8.79
C GLU A 116 -4.31 13.82 7.56
N VAL A 117 -4.74 13.34 6.39
CA VAL A 117 -4.89 14.18 5.18
C VAL A 117 -5.78 15.39 5.47
N LEU A 118 -6.93 15.20 6.11
CA LEU A 118 -7.83 16.31 6.47
C LEU A 118 -7.20 17.26 7.52
N ASN A 119 -6.39 16.75 8.43
CA ASN A 119 -5.78 17.56 9.49
C ASN A 119 -4.58 18.36 8.96
N SER A 120 -3.73 17.72 8.16
CA SER A 120 -2.37 18.15 7.86
C SER A 120 -2.15 18.46 6.38
N GLY A 121 -3.15 18.26 5.53
CA GLY A 121 -3.06 18.52 4.10
C GLY A 121 -2.22 17.49 3.34
N VAL A 122 -1.78 17.90 2.17
CA VAL A 122 -0.89 17.13 1.28
C VAL A 122 0.17 18.07 0.72
N VAL A 123 1.27 17.53 0.24
CA VAL A 123 2.39 18.26 -0.38
C VAL A 123 2.65 17.60 -1.73
N TYR A 124 3.15 18.32 -2.71
CA TYR A 124 3.58 17.72 -3.97
C TYR A 124 4.88 16.92 -3.80
N GLU A 125 5.03 15.86 -4.59
CA GLU A 125 6.22 15.00 -4.58
C GLU A 125 7.50 15.78 -4.92
N ASN A 126 7.43 16.82 -5.74
CA ASN A 126 8.59 17.67 -6.05
C ASN A 126 9.03 18.55 -4.85
N THR A 127 8.11 18.89 -3.96
CA THR A 127 8.37 19.72 -2.77
C THR A 127 8.98 18.88 -1.65
N TRP A 128 8.50 17.65 -1.43
CA TRP A 128 9.16 16.71 -0.54
C TRP A 128 9.19 15.28 -1.13
N PRO A 129 10.25 14.95 -1.88
CA PRO A 129 10.34 13.65 -2.55
C PRO A 129 10.37 12.47 -1.58
N TYR A 130 9.69 11.39 -1.95
CA TYR A 130 9.67 10.15 -1.19
C TYR A 130 11.04 9.48 -1.15
N LEU A 131 11.48 9.16 0.06
CA LEU A 131 12.68 8.39 0.33
C LEU A 131 12.28 6.98 0.73
N GLY A 132 12.39 6.04 -0.22
CA GLY A 132 12.10 4.61 -0.01
C GLY A 132 13.13 3.84 0.83
N LYS A 133 13.99 4.54 1.59
CA LYS A 133 15.01 3.99 2.48
C LYS A 133 14.43 3.87 3.89
N LYS A 134 14.78 2.81 4.62
CA LYS A 134 14.38 2.65 6.02
C LYS A 134 15.56 3.00 6.93
N TRP A 135 15.39 3.99 7.82
CA TRP A 135 16.40 4.36 8.81
C TRP A 135 16.09 3.66 10.14
N LEU A 136 16.91 2.69 10.50
CA LEU A 136 16.91 2.00 11.79
C LEU A 136 17.82 2.71 12.79
N THR A 137 18.94 3.24 12.31
CA THR A 137 19.95 3.93 13.11
C THR A 137 20.42 5.22 12.43
N LEU A 138 21.16 6.05 13.17
CA LEU A 138 21.78 7.24 12.61
C LEU A 138 22.83 6.90 11.54
N ASP A 139 23.46 5.74 11.63
CA ASP A 139 24.58 5.32 10.78
C ASP A 139 24.18 4.64 9.47
N ASP A 140 22.88 4.40 9.27
CA ASP A 140 22.42 3.73 8.06
C ASP A 140 22.65 4.59 6.81
N TYR A 141 22.53 5.91 6.94
CA TYR A 141 22.67 6.87 5.85
C TYR A 141 23.29 8.21 6.33
N VAL A 142 23.91 8.96 5.42
CA VAL A 142 24.42 10.30 5.75
C VAL A 142 23.26 11.24 6.09
N GLU A 143 22.15 11.10 5.38
CA GLU A 143 20.94 11.88 5.56
C GLU A 143 20.29 11.66 6.94
N SER A 144 20.39 10.46 7.53
CA SER A 144 19.89 10.21 8.90
C SER A 144 20.64 11.00 9.95
N ARG A 145 21.98 11.09 9.87
CA ARG A 145 22.76 11.95 10.78
C ARG A 145 22.39 13.41 10.59
N GLN A 146 22.42 13.90 9.35
CA GLN A 146 22.14 15.30 9.03
C GLN A 146 20.79 15.82 9.55
N THR A 147 19.79 14.93 9.63
CA THR A 147 18.42 15.32 9.98
C THR A 147 18.01 14.97 11.42
N CYS A 148 18.67 13.99 12.06
CA CYS A 148 18.21 13.43 13.33
C CYS A 148 19.28 13.36 14.44
N GLU A 149 20.56 13.63 14.15
CA GLU A 149 21.65 13.48 15.12
C GLU A 149 21.49 14.35 16.37
N HIS A 150 20.95 15.57 16.22
CA HIS A 150 20.69 16.46 17.36
C HIS A 150 19.64 15.91 18.34
N LEU A 151 18.96 14.81 18.01
CA LEU A 151 18.00 14.11 18.87
C LEU A 151 18.61 12.89 19.56
N GLU A 152 19.91 12.60 19.41
CA GLU A 152 20.56 11.41 19.97
C GLU A 152 20.36 11.28 21.50
N GLY A 153 20.36 12.42 22.21
CA GLY A 153 20.06 12.46 23.66
C GLY A 153 18.62 12.15 24.05
N ASN A 154 17.69 12.01 23.09
CA ASN A 154 16.28 11.68 23.34
C ASN A 154 15.82 10.53 22.42
N VAL A 155 15.90 9.31 22.96
CA VAL A 155 15.59 8.05 22.24
C VAL A 155 14.21 8.06 21.57
N SER A 156 13.18 8.62 22.22
CA SER A 156 11.82 8.65 21.67
C SER A 156 11.74 9.59 20.46
N LEU A 157 12.30 10.81 20.56
CA LEU A 157 12.34 11.77 19.45
C LEU A 157 13.23 11.26 18.30
N LEU A 158 14.36 10.65 18.62
CA LEU A 158 15.24 10.05 17.62
C LEU A 158 14.50 8.98 16.81
N LYS A 159 13.80 8.05 17.48
CA LYS A 159 13.01 7.01 16.79
C LYS A 159 11.96 7.61 15.84
N ARG A 160 11.22 8.63 16.30
CA ARG A 160 10.22 9.33 15.47
C ARG A 160 10.87 10.04 14.29
N CYS A 161 12.03 10.64 14.48
CA CYS A 161 12.80 11.30 13.42
C CYS A 161 13.30 10.30 12.38
N LEU A 162 13.89 9.18 12.82
CA LEU A 162 14.33 8.10 11.92
C LEU A 162 13.15 7.51 11.13
N LEU A 163 11.98 7.38 11.74
CA LEU A 163 10.79 6.89 11.06
C LEU A 163 10.17 7.90 10.07
N GLY A 164 10.16 9.20 10.43
CA GLY A 164 9.56 10.28 9.63
C GLY A 164 10.55 11.06 8.76
N HIS A 165 11.83 10.69 8.79
CA HIS A 165 12.97 11.33 8.11
C HIS A 165 13.16 12.84 8.40
N ARG A 166 12.62 13.34 9.51
CA ARG A 166 12.76 14.74 9.94
C ARG A 166 12.37 14.89 11.41
N ASP A 167 12.89 15.92 12.08
CA ASP A 167 12.58 16.20 13.48
C ASP A 167 11.05 16.36 13.70
N PRO A 168 10.43 15.54 14.56
CA PRO A 168 8.98 15.56 14.79
C PRO A 168 8.47 16.87 15.40
N ARG A 169 9.34 17.66 16.06
CA ARG A 169 8.98 18.91 16.74
C ARG A 169 8.73 20.05 15.76
N LEU A 170 9.28 19.98 14.55
CA LEU A 170 9.16 21.05 13.55
C LEU A 170 7.71 21.31 13.15
N TYR A 171 6.86 20.28 13.15
CA TYR A 171 5.45 20.41 12.78
C TYR A 171 4.71 21.43 13.66
N ASP A 172 4.92 21.40 14.97
CA ASP A 172 4.23 22.25 15.94
C ASP A 172 5.02 23.55 16.28
N MET A 173 6.21 23.72 15.68
CA MET A 173 7.08 24.87 15.93
C MET A 173 6.47 26.17 15.36
N PRO A 174 6.46 27.29 16.11
CA PRO A 174 6.02 28.58 15.58
C PRO A 174 6.80 28.98 14.33
N VAL A 175 6.15 29.63 13.35
CA VAL A 175 6.75 29.97 12.05
C VAL A 175 8.08 30.73 12.19
N HIS A 176 8.15 31.72 13.08
CA HIS A 176 9.37 32.51 13.29
C HIS A 176 10.57 31.65 13.72
N GLN A 177 10.37 30.69 14.64
CA GLN A 177 11.41 29.74 15.05
C GLN A 177 11.71 28.73 13.95
N LEU A 178 10.68 28.27 13.23
CA LEU A 178 10.86 27.27 12.19
C LEU A 178 11.70 27.78 11.02
N ILE A 179 11.55 29.05 10.64
CA ILE A 179 12.36 29.66 9.57
C ILE A 179 13.84 29.69 9.95
N GLU A 180 14.16 29.93 11.22
CA GLU A 180 15.53 29.97 11.72
C GLU A 180 16.16 28.57 11.79
N VAL A 181 15.38 27.56 12.18
CA VAL A 181 15.86 26.18 12.38
C VAL A 181 15.86 25.38 11.08
N ASP A 182 14.79 25.46 10.31
CA ASP A 182 14.54 24.63 9.13
C ASP A 182 13.64 25.34 8.10
N PRO A 183 14.18 26.31 7.34
CA PRO A 183 13.41 27.07 6.37
C PRO A 183 12.85 26.19 5.23
N LYS A 184 13.48 25.04 4.96
CA LYS A 184 12.95 24.08 3.98
C LYS A 184 11.68 23.41 4.48
N PHE A 185 11.66 23.01 5.76
CA PHE A 185 10.46 22.42 6.36
C PHE A 185 9.33 23.44 6.52
N GLU A 186 9.65 24.73 6.74
CA GLU A 186 8.64 25.79 6.67
C GLU A 186 7.94 25.82 5.30
N ALA A 187 8.70 25.83 4.21
CA ALA A 187 8.12 25.85 2.86
C ALA A 187 7.22 24.64 2.59
N ILE A 188 7.64 23.45 3.02
CA ILE A 188 6.85 22.21 2.95
C ILE A 188 5.54 22.36 3.74
N ARG A 189 5.60 22.83 4.99
CA ARG A 189 4.43 22.97 5.85
C ARG A 189 3.45 24.03 5.30
N SER A 190 3.98 25.12 4.76
CA SER A 190 3.20 26.19 4.15
C SER A 190 2.49 25.72 2.88
N GLU A 191 3.15 24.93 2.03
CA GLU A 191 2.48 24.25 0.90
C GLU A 191 1.39 23.29 1.40
N ALA A 192 1.65 22.51 2.45
CA ALA A 192 0.67 21.60 3.01
C ALA A 192 -0.62 22.30 3.46
N MET A 193 -0.49 23.47 4.10
CA MET A 193 -1.62 24.31 4.50
C MET A 193 -2.38 24.87 3.30
N LEU A 194 -1.67 25.34 2.27
CA LEU A 194 -2.28 25.83 1.03
C LEU A 194 -3.09 24.74 0.32
N LEU A 195 -2.48 23.58 0.09
CA LEU A 195 -3.10 22.46 -0.62
C LEU A 195 -4.21 21.80 0.20
N LYS A 196 -4.14 21.88 1.54
CA LYS A 196 -5.26 21.48 2.39
C LYS A 196 -6.52 22.27 2.05
N ASP A 197 -6.43 23.59 1.95
CA ASP A 197 -7.59 24.43 1.64
C ASP A 197 -8.04 24.28 0.18
N GLN A 198 -7.10 24.15 -0.76
CA GLN A 198 -7.40 24.08 -2.19
C GLN A 198 -7.93 22.71 -2.65
N LEU A 199 -7.30 21.62 -2.19
CA LEU A 199 -7.54 20.28 -2.72
C LEU A 199 -8.32 19.38 -1.76
N ILE A 200 -8.12 19.54 -0.46
CA ILE A 200 -8.53 18.52 0.52
C ILE A 200 -9.80 18.88 1.28
N LYS A 201 -9.94 20.13 1.73
CA LYS A 201 -10.98 20.59 2.66
C LYS A 201 -12.39 20.19 2.27
N ASN A 202 -12.69 20.21 0.98
CA ASN A 202 -14.01 19.90 0.42
C ASN A 202 -14.06 18.55 -0.30
N LEU A 203 -12.97 17.77 -0.32
CA LEU A 203 -12.90 16.51 -1.04
C LEU A 203 -13.75 15.42 -0.38
N TYR A 204 -13.72 15.36 0.95
CA TYR A 204 -14.53 14.42 1.75
C TYR A 204 -14.66 14.86 3.21
N LYS A 205 -15.64 14.28 3.92
CA LYS A 205 -15.94 14.64 5.30
C LYS A 205 -15.17 13.77 6.30
N LYS A 206 -14.75 14.38 7.41
CA LYS A 206 -14.10 13.68 8.53
C LYS A 206 -15.04 12.64 9.15
N LYS A 207 -14.63 11.38 9.17
CA LYS A 207 -15.35 10.28 9.84
C LYS A 207 -14.46 9.59 10.89
N SER A 208 -15.08 8.98 11.90
CA SER A 208 -14.38 8.14 12.89
C SER A 208 -13.84 6.85 12.26
N SER A 209 -14.53 6.35 11.25
CA SER A 209 -14.12 5.23 10.42
C SER A 209 -14.59 5.42 8.99
N TYR A 210 -13.74 5.02 8.04
CA TYR A 210 -14.03 5.00 6.60
C TYR A 210 -14.31 3.58 6.11
N ARG A 211 -14.48 2.62 7.03
CA ARG A 211 -14.66 1.21 6.71
C ARG A 211 -16.00 0.97 5.99
N VAL A 212 -15.95 0.27 4.86
CA VAL A 212 -17.13 -0.27 4.17
C VAL A 212 -17.50 -1.61 4.81
N LYS A 213 -18.76 -1.75 5.23
CA LYS A 213 -19.21 -2.85 6.09
C LYS A 213 -19.79 -4.05 5.35
N THR A 214 -20.16 -3.90 4.07
CA THR A 214 -20.85 -4.95 3.31
C THR A 214 -20.27 -5.10 1.91
N THR A 215 -20.28 -6.33 1.39
CA THR A 215 -19.92 -6.66 -0.01
C THR A 215 -20.84 -5.97 -1.01
N ALA A 216 -22.13 -5.86 -0.69
CA ALA A 216 -23.07 -5.11 -1.52
C ALA A 216 -22.62 -3.66 -1.73
N LYS A 217 -22.17 -2.97 -0.67
CA LYS A 217 -21.68 -1.59 -0.78
C LYS A 217 -20.34 -1.50 -1.50
N ILE A 218 -19.45 -2.47 -1.29
CA ILE A 218 -18.18 -2.58 -2.05
C ILE A 218 -18.48 -2.65 -3.55
N ARG A 219 -19.39 -3.55 -3.97
CA ARG A 219 -19.78 -3.70 -5.38
C ARG A 219 -20.45 -2.46 -5.93
N GLU A 220 -21.37 -1.85 -5.17
CA GLU A 220 -22.03 -0.60 -5.57
C GLU A 220 -21.03 0.52 -5.87
N LEU A 221 -20.03 0.71 -5.01
CA LEU A 221 -18.99 1.73 -5.20
C LEU A 221 -18.13 1.42 -6.44
N LEU A 222 -17.75 0.17 -6.66
CA LEU A 222 -16.96 -0.23 -7.83
C LEU A 222 -17.75 -0.10 -9.14
N ILE A 223 -19.06 -0.38 -9.13
CA ILE A 223 -19.96 -0.13 -10.29
C ILE A 223 -20.03 1.36 -10.61
N GLN A 224 -20.03 2.22 -9.58
CA GLN A 224 -19.96 3.68 -9.75
C GLN A 224 -18.57 4.16 -10.20
N GLY A 225 -17.61 3.25 -10.43
CA GLY A 225 -16.24 3.58 -10.80
C GLY A 225 -15.44 4.25 -9.69
N LYS A 226 -15.81 4.03 -8.42
CA LYS A 226 -15.13 4.57 -7.25
C LYS A 226 -14.15 3.54 -6.69
N PRO A 227 -12.84 3.80 -6.71
CA PRO A 227 -11.86 2.88 -6.16
C PRO A 227 -11.96 2.81 -4.62
N LEU A 228 -11.47 1.71 -4.07
CA LEU A 228 -11.50 1.43 -2.63
C LEU A 228 -10.10 1.06 -2.16
N ILE A 229 -9.78 1.36 -0.90
CA ILE A 229 -8.58 0.78 -0.27
C ILE A 229 -8.98 -0.53 0.38
N MET A 230 -8.20 -1.59 0.19
CA MET A 230 -8.32 -2.85 0.91
C MET A 230 -7.06 -3.09 1.73
N GLY A 231 -7.21 -3.08 3.05
CA GLY A 231 -6.22 -3.63 3.97
C GLY A 231 -6.41 -5.14 4.09
N THR A 232 -5.33 -5.91 4.12
CA THR A 232 -5.36 -7.36 4.27
C THR A 232 -4.11 -7.88 4.95
N LYS A 233 -4.15 -9.11 5.48
CA LYS A 233 -2.94 -9.86 5.83
C LYS A 233 -2.24 -10.35 4.56
N LEU A 234 -0.91 -10.48 4.58
CA LEU A 234 -0.14 -11.16 3.53
C LEU A 234 0.00 -12.64 3.86
N TYR A 235 -0.60 -13.47 3.02
CA TYR A 235 -0.36 -14.90 2.99
C TYR A 235 0.70 -15.18 1.93
N TYR A 236 1.93 -15.49 2.36
CA TYR A 236 3.11 -15.46 1.49
C TYR A 236 2.99 -16.41 0.30
N GLY A 237 2.41 -17.61 0.48
CA GLY A 237 2.13 -18.57 -0.58
C GLY A 237 1.13 -18.02 -1.59
N SER A 238 0.00 -17.51 -1.09
CA SER A 238 -1.08 -16.94 -1.91
C SER A 238 -0.61 -15.75 -2.75
N TRP A 239 0.27 -14.92 -2.21
CA TRP A 239 0.90 -13.78 -2.90
C TRP A 239 2.15 -14.16 -3.68
N ASN A 240 2.62 -15.40 -3.58
CA ASN A 240 3.85 -15.91 -4.19
C ASN A 240 5.11 -15.07 -3.87
N SER A 241 5.14 -14.58 -2.62
CA SER A 241 6.21 -13.76 -2.08
C SER A 241 7.54 -14.51 -2.08
N SER A 242 8.67 -13.80 -2.09
CA SER A 242 9.98 -14.42 -1.84
C SER A 242 10.07 -15.14 -0.49
N LYS A 243 9.22 -14.75 0.47
CA LYS A 243 9.17 -15.35 1.80
C LYS A 243 8.69 -16.80 1.81
N VAL A 244 8.10 -17.31 0.72
CA VAL A 244 7.72 -18.73 0.64
C VAL A 244 8.93 -19.66 0.74
N GLU A 245 10.07 -19.24 0.21
CA GLU A 245 11.33 -19.99 0.32
C GLU A 245 11.94 -19.83 1.72
N THR A 246 11.89 -18.63 2.29
CA THR A 246 12.42 -18.33 3.63
C THR A 246 11.75 -19.14 4.73
N TYR A 247 10.44 -19.34 4.62
CA TYR A 247 9.64 -20.06 5.63
C TYR A 247 9.25 -21.47 5.21
N ASP A 248 9.83 -22.00 4.14
CA ASP A 248 9.51 -23.33 3.59
C ASP A 248 7.98 -23.54 3.42
N ILE A 249 7.29 -22.58 2.84
CA ILE A 249 5.82 -22.64 2.68
C ILE A 249 5.46 -23.50 1.48
N GLN A 250 6.08 -23.20 0.33
CA GLN A 250 5.90 -23.89 -0.95
C GLN A 250 6.99 -23.45 -1.94
N PRO A 251 7.24 -24.21 -3.02
CA PRO A 251 8.06 -23.73 -4.13
C PRO A 251 7.49 -22.44 -4.72
N ARG A 252 8.38 -21.50 -5.03
CA ARG A 252 7.99 -20.20 -5.58
C ARG A 252 7.69 -20.29 -7.07
N ASP A 253 6.51 -19.83 -7.47
CA ASP A 253 6.14 -19.69 -8.89
C ASP A 253 6.30 -18.22 -9.33
N LYS A 254 7.43 -17.92 -9.96
CA LYS A 254 7.74 -16.55 -10.39
C LYS A 254 6.79 -16.03 -11.47
N ASP A 255 6.18 -16.90 -12.28
CA ASP A 255 5.28 -16.44 -13.33
C ASP A 255 3.95 -15.97 -12.75
N THR A 256 3.36 -16.70 -11.81
CA THR A 256 2.19 -16.24 -11.03
C THR A 256 2.48 -14.89 -10.34
N TRP A 257 3.66 -14.74 -9.73
CA TRP A 257 4.10 -13.45 -9.14
C TRP A 257 4.18 -12.33 -10.19
N TYR A 258 4.78 -12.58 -11.34
CA TYR A 258 4.91 -11.58 -12.41
C TYR A 258 3.58 -11.26 -13.09
N GLN A 259 2.67 -12.22 -13.17
CA GLN A 259 1.30 -12.02 -13.64
C GLN A 259 0.43 -11.28 -12.62
N GLY A 260 0.88 -11.14 -11.37
CA GLY A 260 0.16 -10.39 -10.35
C GLY A 260 -1.08 -11.13 -9.84
N ILE A 261 -1.06 -12.46 -9.83
CA ILE A 261 -2.18 -13.29 -9.39
C ILE A 261 -2.02 -13.61 -7.91
N VAL A 262 -3.07 -13.35 -7.14
CA VAL A 262 -3.14 -13.69 -5.71
C VAL A 262 -4.23 -14.73 -5.48
N GLY A 263 -3.81 -15.90 -5.00
CA GLY A 263 -4.67 -17.05 -4.70
C GLY A 263 -5.46 -16.94 -3.40
N TYR A 264 -5.83 -18.09 -2.85
CA TYR A 264 -6.49 -18.20 -1.54
C TYR A 264 -5.73 -19.18 -0.63
N PRO A 265 -5.45 -18.84 0.64
CA PRO A 265 -4.77 -19.71 1.59
C PRO A 265 -5.73 -20.75 2.16
N GLU A 266 -5.83 -21.91 1.51
CA GLU A 266 -6.73 -22.99 1.94
C GLU A 266 -6.48 -23.48 3.36
N VAL A 267 -7.56 -23.88 4.03
CA VAL A 267 -7.48 -24.47 5.37
C VAL A 267 -6.69 -25.77 5.29
N GLY A 268 -5.70 -25.93 6.18
CA GLY A 268 -4.77 -27.07 6.13
C GLY A 268 -3.63 -26.91 5.11
N SER A 269 -3.50 -25.76 4.45
CA SER A 269 -2.28 -25.44 3.69
C SER A 269 -1.16 -24.92 4.60
N ARG A 270 0.10 -25.18 4.22
CA ARG A 270 1.26 -24.61 4.93
C ARG A 270 1.23 -23.08 4.91
N ASP A 271 0.75 -22.49 3.81
CA ASP A 271 0.61 -21.03 3.71
C ASP A 271 -0.35 -20.47 4.75
N ARG A 272 -1.52 -21.10 4.92
CA ARG A 272 -2.52 -20.68 5.91
C ARG A 272 -1.95 -20.73 7.32
N GLU A 273 -1.24 -21.80 7.68
CA GLU A 273 -0.67 -21.98 9.01
C GLU A 273 0.48 -21.00 9.28
N ILE A 274 1.49 -21.00 8.42
CA ILE A 274 2.73 -20.25 8.63
C ILE A 274 2.50 -18.75 8.48
N SER A 275 1.79 -18.34 7.42
CA SER A 275 1.55 -16.92 7.16
C SER A 275 0.49 -16.34 8.09
N ALA A 276 -0.41 -17.14 8.69
CA ALA A 276 -1.31 -16.64 9.73
C ALA A 276 -0.56 -16.15 10.98
N VAL A 277 0.66 -16.64 11.23
CA VAL A 277 1.51 -16.15 12.32
C VAL A 277 2.47 -15.08 11.81
N ASN A 278 3.16 -15.35 10.70
CA ASN A 278 4.31 -14.55 10.24
C ASN A 278 3.94 -13.45 9.22
N GLY A 279 2.72 -13.47 8.68
CA GLY A 279 2.24 -12.54 7.66
C GLY A 279 2.05 -11.13 8.21
N GLY A 280 2.69 -10.15 7.57
CA GLY A 280 2.45 -8.73 7.85
C GLY A 280 1.12 -8.24 7.27
N GLY A 281 0.67 -7.06 7.71
CA GLY A 281 -0.41 -6.35 7.02
C GLY A 281 0.05 -5.72 5.70
N HIS A 282 -0.86 -5.58 4.76
CA HIS A 282 -0.65 -4.92 3.47
C HIS A 282 -1.89 -4.13 3.05
N SER A 283 -1.71 -3.14 2.20
CA SER A 283 -2.76 -2.27 1.70
C SER A 283 -2.65 -2.13 0.19
N ILE A 284 -3.75 -2.29 -0.51
CA ILE A 284 -3.86 -2.14 -1.97
C ILE A 284 -5.08 -1.30 -2.35
N THR A 285 -5.09 -0.75 -3.55
CA THR A 285 -6.26 -0.01 -4.08
C THR A 285 -7.03 -0.90 -5.04
N ILE A 286 -8.25 -1.27 -4.70
CA ILE A 286 -9.18 -2.01 -5.55
C ILE A 286 -9.79 -1.07 -6.59
N VAL A 287 -9.71 -1.48 -7.86
CA VAL A 287 -10.15 -0.69 -9.02
C VAL A 287 -11.30 -1.32 -9.81
N GLY A 288 -11.72 -2.53 -9.43
CA GLY A 288 -12.87 -3.20 -10.06
C GLY A 288 -12.97 -4.66 -9.67
N TYR A 289 -13.99 -5.33 -10.20
CA TYR A 289 -14.18 -6.77 -10.05
C TYR A 289 -14.67 -7.42 -11.34
N ASP A 290 -14.48 -8.73 -11.42
CA ASP A 290 -14.99 -9.60 -12.48
C ASP A 290 -15.32 -10.96 -11.86
N ASP A 291 -16.61 -11.31 -11.84
CA ASP A 291 -17.13 -12.53 -11.24
C ASP A 291 -16.82 -13.77 -12.08
N ASP A 292 -16.41 -13.62 -13.35
CA ASP A 292 -16.28 -14.74 -14.29
C ASP A 292 -14.85 -15.27 -14.43
N VAL A 293 -13.84 -14.50 -13.98
CA VAL A 293 -12.45 -14.93 -13.98
C VAL A 293 -12.24 -16.10 -13.03
N ILE A 294 -11.53 -17.13 -13.51
CA ILE A 294 -11.13 -18.30 -12.72
C ILE A 294 -9.64 -18.21 -12.42
N VAL A 295 -9.29 -18.24 -11.14
CA VAL A 295 -7.91 -18.33 -10.64
C VAL A 295 -7.67 -19.75 -10.16
N LYS A 296 -6.65 -20.40 -10.73
CA LYS A 296 -6.16 -21.70 -10.28
C LYS A 296 -4.83 -21.54 -9.55
N THR A 297 -4.68 -22.23 -8.42
CA THR A 297 -3.44 -22.21 -7.64
C THR A 297 -3.10 -23.58 -7.10
N ASN A 298 -1.82 -23.94 -7.17
CA ASN A 298 -1.27 -25.10 -6.51
C ASN A 298 -0.75 -24.72 -5.12
N MET A 299 -1.06 -25.54 -4.12
CA MET A 299 -0.71 -25.29 -2.73
C MET A 299 -0.12 -26.54 -2.09
N LEU A 300 0.93 -26.35 -1.30
CA LEU A 300 1.48 -27.40 -0.44
C LEU A 300 0.65 -27.48 0.85
N MET A 301 0.09 -28.65 1.09
CA MET A 301 -0.70 -28.97 2.27
C MET A 301 0.20 -29.36 3.44
N THR A 302 -0.33 -29.30 4.66
CA THR A 302 0.43 -29.68 5.87
C THR A 302 0.78 -31.17 5.94
N ASP A 303 0.01 -32.01 5.25
CA ASP A 303 0.30 -33.45 5.08
C ASP A 303 1.40 -33.74 4.04
N GLY A 304 1.99 -32.70 3.43
CA GLY A 304 3.02 -32.81 2.40
C GLY A 304 2.50 -33.01 0.98
N SER A 305 1.19 -33.19 0.78
CA SER A 305 0.59 -33.28 -0.56
C SER A 305 0.49 -31.91 -1.24
N THR A 306 0.59 -31.88 -2.57
CA THR A 306 0.26 -30.68 -3.36
C THR A 306 -1.13 -30.81 -3.96
N LYS A 307 -1.99 -29.81 -3.78
CA LYS A 307 -3.36 -29.79 -4.30
C LYS A 307 -3.61 -28.55 -5.17
N GLU A 308 -4.32 -28.75 -6.28
CA GLU A 308 -4.83 -27.65 -7.11
C GLU A 308 -6.19 -27.19 -6.56
N PHE A 309 -6.37 -25.88 -6.45
CA PHE A 309 -7.63 -25.25 -6.12
C PHE A 309 -8.02 -24.24 -7.18
N SER A 310 -9.33 -24.04 -7.37
CA SER A 310 -9.89 -23.15 -8.37
C SER A 310 -10.95 -22.25 -7.74
N TYR A 311 -10.85 -20.94 -7.98
CA TYR A 311 -11.79 -19.93 -7.47
C TYR A 311 -12.33 -19.09 -8.60
N LYS A 312 -13.65 -18.92 -8.63
CA LYS A 312 -14.34 -18.03 -9.54
C LYS A 312 -14.53 -16.66 -8.88
N GLY A 313 -14.24 -15.60 -9.61
CA GLY A 313 -14.38 -14.21 -9.20
C GLY A 313 -13.10 -13.58 -8.64
N VAL A 314 -12.75 -12.41 -9.16
CA VAL A 314 -11.59 -11.61 -8.72
C VAL A 314 -11.93 -10.15 -8.46
N TYR A 315 -11.15 -9.51 -7.59
CA TYR A 315 -10.96 -8.07 -7.61
C TYR A 315 -9.65 -7.73 -8.32
N TYR A 316 -9.64 -6.62 -9.04
CA TYR A 316 -8.44 -6.03 -9.63
C TYR A 316 -7.91 -4.92 -8.75
N PHE A 317 -6.59 -4.80 -8.64
CA PHE A 317 -5.98 -3.83 -7.75
C PHE A 317 -4.69 -3.20 -8.28
N LYS A 318 -4.44 -1.96 -7.85
CA LYS A 318 -3.17 -1.24 -7.97
C LYS A 318 -2.34 -1.50 -6.71
N ASN A 319 -1.07 -1.89 -6.87
CA ASN A 319 -0.13 -2.11 -5.76
C ASN A 319 0.86 -0.93 -5.63
N SER A 320 1.67 -0.95 -4.57
CA SER A 320 2.69 0.07 -4.25
C SER A 320 4.11 -0.51 -4.21
N TRP A 321 4.40 -1.55 -5.00
CA TRP A 321 5.72 -2.20 -5.09
C TRP A 321 6.47 -1.89 -6.40
N GLY A 322 6.06 -0.83 -7.10
CA GLY A 322 6.59 -0.46 -8.41
C GLY A 322 6.19 -1.43 -9.53
N VAL A 323 6.81 -1.26 -10.69
CA VAL A 323 6.40 -1.92 -11.95
C VAL A 323 7.33 -3.06 -12.40
N LYS A 324 8.44 -3.29 -11.68
CA LYS A 324 9.49 -4.24 -12.10
C LYS A 324 9.34 -5.63 -11.48
N GLY A 325 8.50 -5.77 -10.45
CA GLY A 325 8.35 -6.97 -9.64
C GLY A 325 6.98 -7.63 -9.83
N PHE A 326 6.20 -7.67 -8.76
CA PHE A 326 4.84 -8.20 -8.75
C PHE A 326 4.01 -7.55 -9.85
N GLY A 327 3.28 -8.35 -10.62
CA GLY A 327 2.37 -7.82 -11.64
C GLY A 327 3.04 -7.11 -12.82
N LYS A 328 4.37 -7.24 -13.01
CA LYS A 328 5.08 -6.62 -14.14
C LYS A 328 4.58 -7.10 -15.52
N LYS A 329 3.98 -8.29 -15.58
CA LYS A 329 3.38 -8.92 -16.76
C LYS A 329 1.84 -8.95 -16.67
N PHE A 330 1.23 -8.17 -15.77
CA PHE A 330 -0.23 -8.19 -15.62
C PHE A 330 -0.89 -7.62 -16.88
N ILE A 331 -1.84 -8.38 -17.44
CA ILE A 331 -2.57 -8.06 -18.66
C ILE A 331 -4.06 -8.03 -18.33
N LEU A 332 -4.76 -6.99 -18.80
CA LEU A 332 -6.21 -6.87 -18.73
C LEU A 332 -6.70 -6.41 -20.11
N ASN A 333 -7.69 -7.12 -20.67
CA ASN A 333 -8.25 -6.82 -22.00
C ASN A 333 -7.17 -6.63 -23.09
N ASN A 334 -6.18 -7.53 -23.14
CA ASN A 334 -5.02 -7.48 -24.06
C ASN A 334 -4.11 -6.24 -23.92
N ARG A 335 -4.23 -5.48 -22.82
CA ARG A 335 -3.36 -4.35 -22.51
C ARG A 335 -2.54 -4.62 -21.26
N SER A 336 -1.28 -4.19 -21.29
CA SER A 336 -0.36 -4.32 -20.16
C SER A 336 -0.61 -3.24 -19.11
N TYR A 337 -0.70 -3.65 -17.83
CA TYR A 337 -0.78 -2.75 -16.68
C TYR A 337 0.23 -3.17 -15.60
N PRO A 338 1.54 -2.87 -15.78
CA PRO A 338 2.56 -3.27 -14.84
C PRO A 338 2.32 -2.73 -13.41
N GLY A 339 2.48 -3.59 -12.41
CA GLY A 339 2.27 -3.25 -10.99
C GLY A 339 0.81 -3.31 -10.51
N TYR A 340 -0.11 -3.69 -11.41
CA TYR A 340 -1.45 -4.13 -11.06
C TYR A 340 -1.50 -5.64 -10.84
N GLY A 341 -2.57 -6.12 -10.23
CA GLY A 341 -2.81 -7.53 -10.00
C GLY A 341 -4.30 -7.86 -9.91
N MET A 342 -4.56 -9.14 -9.71
CA MET A 342 -5.88 -9.67 -9.37
C MET A 342 -5.78 -10.52 -8.10
N ILE A 343 -6.83 -10.48 -7.30
CA ILE A 343 -6.95 -11.27 -6.06
C ILE A 343 -8.31 -11.94 -6.05
N THR A 344 -8.35 -13.21 -5.65
CA THR A 344 -9.63 -13.94 -5.55
C THR A 344 -10.60 -13.20 -4.64
N GLN A 345 -11.88 -13.12 -5.04
CA GLN A 345 -12.91 -12.52 -4.19
C GLN A 345 -13.03 -13.28 -2.85
N LYS A 346 -12.81 -14.60 -2.83
CA LYS A 346 -12.77 -15.41 -1.61
C LYS A 346 -11.74 -14.85 -0.62
N TYR A 347 -10.50 -14.63 -1.07
CA TYR A 347 -9.46 -14.04 -0.23
C TYR A 347 -9.84 -12.64 0.26
N ALA A 348 -10.24 -11.78 -0.67
CA ALA A 348 -10.52 -10.38 -0.36
C ALA A 348 -11.70 -10.22 0.61
N ASN A 349 -12.75 -11.05 0.47
CA ASN A 349 -13.90 -10.99 1.36
C ASN A 349 -13.61 -11.65 2.72
N GLU A 350 -12.76 -12.68 2.78
CA GLU A 350 -12.41 -13.36 4.03
C GLU A 350 -11.35 -12.63 4.84
N PHE A 351 -10.35 -12.00 4.22
CA PHE A 351 -9.23 -11.35 4.94
C PHE A 351 -9.16 -9.84 4.76
N GLY A 352 -9.94 -9.30 3.84
CA GLY A 352 -9.91 -7.88 3.51
C GLY A 352 -10.74 -7.04 4.48
N THR A 353 -10.25 -5.83 4.71
CA THR A 353 -11.04 -4.72 5.25
C THR A 353 -11.01 -3.58 4.26
N PHE A 354 -12.19 -3.14 3.82
CA PHE A 354 -12.35 -2.16 2.75
C PHE A 354 -12.64 -0.77 3.31
N TYR A 355 -12.15 0.26 2.63
CA TYR A 355 -12.30 1.66 3.03
C TYR A 355 -12.66 2.54 1.82
N SER A 356 -13.52 3.54 2.06
CA SER A 356 -13.92 4.55 1.08
C SER A 356 -14.10 5.92 1.75
N ILE A 357 -13.88 7.00 1.00
CA ILE A 357 -14.08 8.38 1.46
C ILE A 357 -15.47 8.95 1.15
N GLU A 358 -16.32 8.17 0.49
CA GLU A 358 -17.76 8.47 0.33
C GLU A 358 -18.53 8.38 1.65
#